data_AF-A0A3D5YEW5-F1
#
_entry.id   AF-A0A3D5YEW5-F1
#
_cell.length_a   1.000
_cell.length_b   1.000
_cell.length_c   1.000
_cell.angle_alpha   90.00
_cell.angle_beta   90.00
_cell.angle_gamma   90.00
#
_symmetry.space_group_name_H-M   'P 1'
#
loop_
_entity.id
_entity.type
_entity.pdbx_description
1 polymer ?
#
loop_
_entity_poly.entity_id
_entity_poly.type
_entity_poly.pdbx_seq_one_letter_code
_entity_poly.pdbx_strand_id
1 'polypeptide(L)' 'MYGIDAAAKQYFHTSAKKLTNYQASLLAALLPNPRYYQNHLRSYVLQRRRNAILYGITRMKNDKETRLFVNTLK' A
#
# COMPACT_ATOMS: atom_id res chain seq x y z
N MET A 1 -1.98 -14.93 6.74
CA MET A 1 -2.86 -14.44 5.67
C MET A 1 -2.05 -14.40 4.39
N TYR A 2 -2.51 -15.07 3.32
CA TYR A 2 -1.78 -15.07 2.05
C TYR A 2 -2.66 -14.37 1.01
N GLY A 3 -2.14 -13.29 0.41
CA GLY A 3 -2.83 -12.51 -0.61
C GLY A 3 -3.26 -11.11 -0.16
N ILE A 4 -3.18 -10.16 -1.11
CA ILE A 4 -3.50 -8.74 -0.93
C ILE A 4 -4.99 -8.52 -0.60
N ASP A 5 -5.89 -9.35 -1.13
CA ASP A 5 -7.33 -9.23 -0.90
C ASP A 5 -7.75 -9.66 0.51
N ALA A 6 -7.10 -10.69 1.06
CA ALA A 6 -7.30 -11.09 2.44
C ALA A 6 -6.83 -9.98 3.40
N ALA A 7 -5.66 -9.40 3.15
CA ALA A 7 -5.15 -8.28 3.94
C ALA A 7 -6.06 -7.04 3.86
N ALA A 8 -6.55 -6.69 2.67
CA ALA A 8 -7.49 -5.58 2.50
C ALA A 8 -8.76 -5.75 3.34
N LYS A 9 -9.30 -6.98 3.37
CA LYS A 9 -10.50 -7.34 4.15
C LYS A 9 -10.26 -7.26 5.65
N GLN A 10 -9.12 -7.74 6.15
CA GLN A 10 -8.85 -7.78 7.59
C GLN A 10 -8.43 -6.43 8.18
N TYR A 11 -7.68 -5.61 7.43
CA TYR A 11 -7.23 -4.30 7.94
C TYR A 11 -8.19 -3.16 7.64
N PHE A 12 -8.93 -3.22 6.53
CA PHE A 12 -9.77 -2.11 6.06
C PHE A 12 -11.18 -2.51 5.65
N HIS A 13 -11.60 -3.77 5.87
CA HIS A 13 -12.93 -4.27 5.50
C HIS A 13 -13.32 -3.97 4.05
N THR A 14 -12.33 -3.99 3.15
CA THR A 14 -12.52 -3.65 1.74
C THR A 14 -11.84 -4.69 0.83
N SER A 15 -12.19 -4.66 -0.45
CA SER A 15 -11.52 -5.48 -1.48
C SER A 15 -10.22 -4.82 -1.94
N ALA A 16 -9.24 -5.61 -2.38
CA ALA A 16 -7.96 -5.09 -2.89
C ALA A 16 -8.12 -4.03 -4.00
N LYS A 17 -9.13 -4.16 -4.86
CA LYS A 17 -9.43 -3.21 -5.94
C LYS A 17 -9.88 -1.83 -5.46
N LYS A 18 -10.39 -1.72 -4.23
CA LYS A 18 -10.93 -0.48 -3.64
C LYS A 18 -9.95 0.19 -2.67
N LEU A 19 -8.74 -0.36 -2.52
CA LEU A 19 -7.73 0.23 -1.65
C LEU A 19 -7.30 1.60 -2.19
N THR A 20 -7.23 2.58 -1.30
CA THR A 20 -6.60 3.87 -1.61
C THR A 20 -5.08 3.72 -1.66
N ASN A 21 -4.39 4.65 -2.34
CA ASN A 21 -2.92 4.67 -2.37
C ASN A 21 -2.32 4.67 -0.96
N TYR A 22 -2.98 5.34 -0.01
CA TYR A 22 -2.57 5.36 1.38
C TYR A 22 -2.69 3.99 2.05
N GLN A 23 -3.84 3.33 1.90
CA GLN A 23 -4.09 2.00 2.45
C GLN A 23 -3.14 0.96 1.85
N ALA A 24 -2.92 1.00 0.53
CA ALA A 24 -1.96 0.15 -0.15
C ALA A 24 -0.52 0.38 0.35
N SER A 25 -0.12 1.65 0.53
CA SER A 25 1.20 1.99 1.08
C SER A 25 1.39 1.49 2.51
N LEU A 26 0.33 1.52 3.33
CA LEU A 26 0.38 1.01 4.70
C LEU A 26 0.56 -0.52 4.73
N LEU A 27 -0.20 -1.25 3.90
CA LEU A 27 -0.07 -2.70 3.78
C LEU A 27 1.33 -3.10 3.28
N ALA A 28 1.86 -2.38 2.29
CA ALA A 28 3.22 -2.60 1.79
C ALA A 28 4.28 -2.35 2.88
N ALA A 29 4.11 -1.30 3.69
CA ALA A 29 5.00 -1.00 4.81
C ALA A 29 4.95 -2.03 5.96
N LEU A 30 3.84 -2.78 6.07
CA LEU A 30 3.63 -3.84 7.07
C LEU A 30 4.35 -5.15 6.74
N LEU A 31 4.53 -5.47 5.45
CA LEU A 31 5.06 -6.76 4.96
C LEU A 31 6.41 -7.20 5.56
N PRO A 32 7.37 -6.31 5.86
CA PRO A 32 8.65 -6.75 6.43
C PRO A 32 8.53 -7.43 7.79
N ASN A 33 7.55 -7.04 8.61
CA ASN A 33 7.30 -7.69 9.91
C ASN A 33 5.83 -7.45 10.36
N PRO A 34 4.87 -8.17 9.77
CA PRO A 34 3.46 -7.90 9.99
C PRO A 34 3.02 -8.16 11.45
N ARG A 35 3.61 -9.16 12.12
CA ARG A 35 3.26 -9.54 13.50
C ARG A 35 3.71 -8.50 14.55
N TYR A 36 4.79 -7.78 14.29
CA TYR A 36 5.22 -6.67 15.16
C TYR A 36 4.39 -5.40 14.89
N TYR A 37 4.23 -5.04 13.63
CA TYR A 37 3.62 -3.78 13.23
C TYR A 37 2.08 -3.78 13.34
N GLN A 38 1.41 -4.94 13.38
CA GLN A 38 -0.02 -5.02 13.70
C GLN A 38 -0.35 -4.37 15.07
N ASN A 39 0.55 -4.48 16.04
CA ASN A 39 0.40 -3.90 17.38
C ASN A 39 1.05 -2.51 17.48
N HIS A 40 1.86 -2.13 16.49
CA HIS A 40 2.65 -0.89 16.46
C HIS A 40 2.36 -0.05 15.22
N LEU A 41 1.08 0.03 14.81
CA LEU A 41 0.64 0.76 13.62
C LEU A 41 0.96 2.26 13.66
N ARG A 42 1.16 2.83 14.85
CA ARG A 42 1.53 4.24 15.06
C ARG A 42 3.03 4.48 15.17
N SER A 43 3.87 3.43 15.08
CA SER A 43 5.32 3.56 15.17
C SER A 43 5.87 4.55 14.14
N TYR A 44 6.73 5.47 14.58
CA TYR A 44 7.38 6.45 13.71
C TYR A 44 8.08 5.81 12.51
N VAL A 45 8.76 4.67 12.74
CA VAL A 45 9.47 3.93 11.68
C VAL A 45 8.52 3.43 10.61
N LEU A 46 7.35 2.90 11.02
CA LEU A 46 6.33 2.43 10.08
C LEU A 46 5.74 3.59 9.28
N GLN A 47 5.44 4.70 9.95
CA GLN A 47 4.91 5.90 9.29
C GLN A 47 5.89 6.49 8.28
N ARG A 48 7.18 6.54 8.62
CA ARG A 48 8.24 7.00 7.69
C ARG A 48 8.33 6.11 6.46
N ARG A 49 8.29 4.78 6.63
CA ARG A 49 8.30 3.82 5.51
C ARG A 49 7.06 3.97 4.62
N ARG A 50 5.86 4.03 5.22
CA ARG A 50 4.61 4.28 4.49
C ARG A 50 4.71 5.55 3.65
N ASN A 51 5.22 6.65 4.22
CA ASN A 51 5.34 7.92 3.52
C ASN A 51 6.30 7.84 2.32
N ALA A 52 7.44 7.14 2.46
CA ALA A 52 8.36 6.92 1.34
C ALA A 52 7.70 6.15 0.19
N ILE A 53 6.94 5.09 0.51
CA ILE A 53 6.20 4.30 -0.48
C ILE A 53 5.11 5.16 -1.14
N LEU A 54 4.33 5.91 -0.35
CA LEU A 54 3.27 6.77 -0.85
C LEU A 54 3.80 7.85 -1.80
N TYR A 55 4.95 8.44 -1.47
CA TYR A 55 5.63 9.41 -2.33
C TYR A 55 6.03 8.78 -3.67
N GLY A 56 6.63 7.58 -3.63
CA GLY A 56 6.96 6.81 -4.83
C GLY A 56 5.73 6.53 -5.71
N ILE A 57 4.64 6.02 -5.12
CA ILE A 57 3.39 5.75 -5.84
C ILE A 57 2.82 7.03 -6.48
N THR A 58 2.83 8.14 -5.75
CA THR A 58 2.29 9.41 -6.25
C THR A 58 3.11 9.92 -7.42
N ARG A 59 4.43 9.81 -7.35
CA ARG A 59 5.33 10.17 -8.45
C ARG A 59 5.09 9.29 -9.68
N MET A 60 5.02 7.98 -9.51
CA MET A 60 4.73 7.03 -10.60
C MET A 60 3.34 7.24 -11.21
N LYS A 61 2.33 7.60 -10.41
CA LYS A 61 0.99 7.89 -10.93
C LYS A 61 0.95 9.18 -11.75
N ASN A 62 1.78 10.16 -11.41
CA ASN A 62 1.86 11.43 -12.13
C ASN A 62 2.79 11.36 -13.35
N ASP A 63 3.63 10.33 -13.44
CA ASP A 63 4.47 10.07 -14.58
C ASP A 63 3.65 9.67 -15.82
N LYS A 64 3.96 10.30 -16.97
CA LYS A 64 3.19 10.09 -18.21
C LYS A 64 3.41 8.68 -18.76
N GLU A 65 4.64 8.18 -18.75
CA GLU A 65 4.97 6.86 -19.30
C GLU A 65 4.28 5.74 -18.53
N THR A 66 4.33 5.82 -17.20
CA THR A 66 3.70 4.85 -16.31
C THR A 66 2.17 4.85 -16.49
N ARG A 67 1.55 6.03 -16.65
CA ARG A 67 0.11 6.14 -16.93
C ARG A 67 -0.27 5.51 -18.26
N LEU A 68 0.54 5.74 -19.31
CA LEU A 68 0.31 5.16 -20.63
C LEU A 68 0.40 3.63 -20.55
N PHE A 69 1.46 3.11 -19.92
CA PHE A 69 1.64 1.68 -19.70
C PHE A 69 0.47 1.02 -18.96
N VAL A 70 0.01 1.63 -17.86
CA VAL A 70 -1.13 1.07 -17.11
C VAL A 70 -2.42 1.10 -17.93
N ASN A 71 -2.64 2.14 -18.75
CA ASN A 71 -3.79 2.19 -19.64
C ASN A 71 -3.71 1.16 -20.77
N THR A 72 -2.52 0.78 -21.23
CA THR A 72 -2.36 -0.28 -22.24
C THR A 72 -2.62 -1.69 -21.70
N LEU A 73 -2.54 -1.89 -20.39
CA LEU A 73 -2.80 -3.18 -19.74
C LEU A 73 -4.27 -3.40 -19.35
N LYS A 74 -5.11 -2.36 -19.47
CA LYS A 74 -6.55 -2.43 -19.25
C LYS A 74 -7.27 -2.84 -20.52
#